data_AF-A0A0K2B0J8-F1
#
_entry.id   AF-A0A0K2B0J8-F1
#
_cell.length_a   1.000
_cell.length_b   1.000
_cell.length_c   1.000
_cell.angle_alpha   90.00
_cell.angle_beta   90.00
_cell.angle_gamma   90.00
#
_symmetry.space_group_name_H-M   'P 1'
#
loop_
_entity.id
_entity.type
_entity.pdbx_description
1 polymer ?
#
loop_
_entity_poly.entity_id
_entity_poly.type
_entity_poly.pdbx_seq_one_letter_code
_entity_poly.pdbx_strand_id
1 'polypeptide(L)'
;MAVIHHTSLHPTKLELLASWLPSRPWYAGAGEPRLTKAGGFRLDDPEGAVGIEFMVVTDVSGPHPTSYLVPLTYRGAPLDGAEHALVGTMEHGVLGRRWAYDGCHDPVLAAQLPALVEGRVRAQDQNTSDLPDREVTRSCTGDGRAPAFSVAVDDRTGTELRAPDGAVLRLHRVLVPVPEAGPVPPPGAAGHVAGGWDLPDGTRARGLFAVLSTDPR
;
A
#
# COMPACT_ATOMS: atom_id res chain seq x y z
N MET A 1 8.00 16.28 -3.95
CA MET A 1 7.68 15.84 -2.58
C MET A 1 6.21 16.09 -2.34
N ALA A 2 5.52 15.16 -1.70
CA ALA A 2 4.09 15.26 -1.44
C ALA A 2 3.81 16.10 -0.18
N VAL A 3 3.05 17.19 -0.33
CA VAL A 3 2.62 18.04 0.79
C VAL A 3 1.34 17.47 1.41
N ILE A 4 1.32 17.36 2.74
CA ILE A 4 0.13 16.97 3.50
C ILE A 4 -0.68 18.23 3.82
N HIS A 5 -1.91 18.26 3.31
CA HIS A 5 -2.90 19.27 3.67
C HIS A 5 -3.81 18.74 4.78
N HIS A 6 -3.81 19.41 5.93
CA HIS A 6 -4.80 19.16 6.98
C HIS A 6 -6.12 19.83 6.57
N THR A 7 -6.98 19.09 5.87
CA THR A 7 -8.26 19.57 5.37
C THR A 7 -9.30 18.44 5.37
N SER A 8 -10.54 18.76 5.03
CA SER A 8 -11.60 17.78 4.90
C SER A 8 -11.52 17.00 3.59
N LEU A 9 -11.94 15.73 3.66
CA LEU A 9 -12.11 14.83 2.52
C LEU A 9 -13.55 14.31 2.56
N HIS A 10 -14.27 14.44 1.45
CA HIS A 10 -15.65 13.95 1.34
C HIS A 10 -15.88 13.21 0.02
N PRO A 11 -16.20 11.90 0.04
CA PRO A 11 -16.15 11.01 1.20
C PRO A 11 -14.74 10.91 1.80
N THR A 12 -14.65 10.50 3.06
CA THR A 12 -13.38 10.19 3.71
C THR A 12 -12.73 8.96 3.07
N LYS A 13 -11.42 8.81 3.27
CA LYS A 13 -10.69 7.63 2.79
C LYS A 13 -11.27 6.33 3.35
N LEU A 14 -11.67 6.32 4.62
CA LEU A 14 -12.25 5.15 5.26
C LEU A 14 -13.63 4.79 4.67
N GLU A 15 -14.47 5.77 4.35
CA GLU A 15 -15.76 5.53 3.69
C GLU A 15 -15.57 4.94 2.28
N LEU A 16 -14.61 5.45 1.51
CA LEU A 16 -14.26 4.87 0.22
C LEU A 16 -13.79 3.42 0.37
N LEU A 17 -12.91 3.14 1.34
CA LEU A 17 -12.43 1.78 1.58
C LEU A 17 -13.53 0.85 2.10
N ALA A 18 -14.45 1.33 2.94
CA ALA A 18 -15.55 0.52 3.46
C ALA A 18 -16.49 0.04 2.33
N SER A 19 -16.68 0.84 1.28
CA SER A 19 -17.45 0.41 0.11
C SER A 19 -16.65 -0.47 -0.86
N TRP A 20 -15.35 -0.23 -0.99
CA TRP A 20 -14.50 -0.93 -1.96
C TRP A 20 -13.97 -2.29 -1.48
N LEU A 21 -13.54 -2.42 -0.22
CA LEU A 21 -12.90 -3.63 0.32
C LEU A 21 -13.72 -4.91 0.09
N PRO A 22 -15.06 -4.95 0.30
CA PRO A 22 -15.87 -6.16 0.08
C PRO A 22 -15.82 -6.72 -1.33
N SER A 23 -15.41 -5.92 -2.33
CA SER A 23 -15.26 -6.36 -3.71
C SER A 23 -13.95 -7.08 -4.01
N ARG A 24 -13.01 -7.13 -3.04
CA ARG A 24 -11.66 -7.68 -3.24
C ARG A 24 -11.57 -9.14 -2.82
N PRO A 25 -10.84 -10.00 -3.55
CA PRO A 25 -10.78 -11.44 -3.27
C PRO A 25 -9.99 -11.80 -2.00
N TRP A 26 -9.17 -10.88 -1.49
CA TRP A 26 -8.40 -11.02 -0.24
C TRP A 26 -9.13 -10.44 0.98
N TYR A 27 -10.28 -9.78 0.81
CA TYR A 27 -11.05 -9.28 1.94
C TYR A 27 -11.69 -10.46 2.69
N ALA A 28 -11.46 -10.53 4.00
CA ALA A 28 -11.90 -11.64 4.86
C ALA A 28 -13.09 -11.29 5.76
N GLY A 29 -13.59 -10.05 5.69
CA GLY A 29 -14.73 -9.63 6.50
C GLY A 29 -16.06 -10.22 5.99
N ALA A 30 -17.00 -10.41 6.92
CA ALA A 30 -18.28 -11.08 6.66
C ALA A 30 -19.48 -10.11 6.57
N GLY A 31 -19.27 -8.81 6.75
CA GLY A 31 -20.31 -7.79 6.76
C GLY A 31 -19.78 -6.41 6.40
N GLU A 32 -20.53 -5.37 6.76
CA GLU A 32 -20.13 -3.98 6.56
C GLU A 32 -18.82 -3.69 7.31
N PRO A 33 -17.74 -3.28 6.62
CA PRO A 33 -16.45 -3.03 7.26
C PRO A 33 -16.55 -1.93 8.32
N ARG A 34 -15.95 -2.16 9.48
CA ARG A 34 -15.77 -1.14 10.54
C ARG A 34 -14.29 -0.81 10.62
N LEU A 35 -13.87 0.13 9.80
CA LEU A 35 -12.46 0.45 9.59
C LEU A 35 -11.94 1.51 10.55
N THR A 36 -10.76 1.27 11.10
CA THR A 36 -9.93 2.29 11.75
C THR A 36 -8.59 2.40 11.03
N LYS A 37 -8.04 3.61 10.91
CA LYS A 37 -6.67 3.79 10.41
C LYS A 37 -5.70 3.33 11.50
N ALA A 38 -4.80 2.41 11.15
CA ALA A 38 -3.86 1.77 12.08
C ALA A 38 -2.39 2.10 11.78
N GLY A 39 -2.10 2.70 10.63
CA GLY A 39 -0.74 2.99 10.23
C GLY A 39 -0.62 3.28 8.75
N GLY A 40 0.61 3.21 8.26
CA GLY A 40 0.92 3.48 6.87
C GLY A 40 2.05 4.46 6.69
N PHE A 41 2.42 4.66 5.43
CA PHE A 41 3.47 5.57 5.00
C PHE A 41 3.14 6.13 3.62
N ARG A 42 3.94 7.07 3.14
CA ARG A 42 3.79 7.67 1.81
C ARG A 42 5.04 7.47 0.98
N LEU A 43 4.88 7.57 -0.33
CA LEU A 43 6.00 7.74 -1.27
C LEU A 43 5.82 9.04 -2.04
N ASP A 44 6.94 9.59 -2.49
CA ASP A 44 6.94 10.76 -3.35
C ASP A 44 6.79 10.33 -4.82
N ASP A 45 5.87 10.98 -5.53
CA ASP A 45 5.87 10.96 -7.00
C ASP A 45 7.02 11.85 -7.51
N PRO A 46 7.91 11.34 -8.38
CA PRO A 46 8.96 12.13 -9.02
C PRO A 46 8.46 13.40 -9.72
N GLU A 47 7.28 13.32 -10.35
CA GLU A 47 6.68 14.44 -11.07
C GLU A 47 5.74 15.29 -10.17
N GLY A 48 5.47 14.83 -8.94
CA GLY A 48 4.63 15.52 -7.97
C GLY A 48 3.14 15.64 -8.32
N ALA A 49 2.66 14.89 -9.32
CA ALA A 49 1.28 14.93 -9.80
C ALA A 49 0.35 13.94 -9.07
N VAL A 50 0.91 12.86 -8.54
CA VAL A 50 0.18 11.75 -7.91
C VAL A 50 0.50 11.66 -6.42
N GLY A 51 -0.51 11.69 -5.58
CA GLY A 51 -0.33 11.36 -4.16
C GLY A 51 -0.24 9.84 -3.98
N ILE A 52 0.82 9.33 -3.33
CA ILE A 52 1.03 7.90 -3.11
C ILE A 52 0.99 7.61 -1.59
N GLU A 53 0.07 6.77 -1.16
CA GLU A 53 -0.09 6.37 0.24
C GLU A 53 -0.23 4.85 0.35
N PHE A 54 0.44 4.25 1.33
CA PHE A 54 0.21 2.89 1.75
C PHE A 54 -0.48 2.96 3.10
N MET A 55 -1.80 2.80 3.12
CA MET A 55 -2.58 2.90 4.36
C MET A 55 -2.74 1.53 5.00
N VAL A 56 -2.48 1.42 6.30
CA VAL A 56 -2.92 0.26 7.07
C VAL A 56 -4.25 0.59 7.72
N VAL A 57 -5.27 -0.22 7.44
CA VAL A 57 -6.59 -0.14 8.08
C VAL A 57 -6.89 -1.43 8.82
N THR A 58 -7.51 -1.34 10.00
CA THR A 58 -7.97 -2.51 10.74
C THR A 58 -9.48 -2.56 10.69
N ASP A 59 -10.02 -3.68 10.19
CA ASP A 59 -11.44 -3.98 10.25
C ASP A 59 -11.76 -4.77 11.52
N VAL A 60 -12.68 -4.25 12.32
CA VAL A 60 -13.21 -4.89 13.54
C VAL A 60 -14.64 -5.41 13.34
N SER A 61 -15.08 -5.58 12.08
CA SER A 61 -16.40 -6.11 11.75
C SER A 61 -16.56 -7.59 12.14
N GLY A 62 -15.49 -8.38 11.99
CA GLY A 62 -15.45 -9.83 12.19
C GLY A 62 -15.11 -10.29 13.62
N PRO A 63 -15.02 -11.62 13.83
CA PRO A 63 -14.74 -12.21 15.14
C PRO A 63 -13.33 -11.89 15.66
N HIS A 64 -12.39 -11.63 14.76
CA HIS A 64 -11.03 -11.18 15.08
C HIS A 64 -10.71 -9.95 14.21
N PRO A 65 -10.06 -8.91 14.77
CA PRO A 65 -9.59 -7.78 13.99
C PRO A 65 -8.67 -8.23 12.86
N THR A 66 -8.89 -7.72 11.64
CA THR A 66 -8.05 -8.01 10.48
C THR A 66 -7.45 -6.72 9.95
N SER A 67 -6.11 -6.66 9.86
CA SER A 67 -5.40 -5.49 9.32
C SER A 67 -5.11 -5.68 7.84
N TYR A 68 -5.42 -4.65 7.05
CA TYR A 68 -5.22 -4.63 5.61
C TYR A 68 -4.25 -3.52 5.21
N LEU A 69 -3.34 -3.83 4.29
CA LEU A 69 -2.49 -2.84 3.62
C LEU A 69 -3.14 -2.43 2.30
N VAL A 70 -3.41 -1.14 2.15
CA VAL A 70 -4.07 -0.59 0.97
C VAL A 70 -3.20 0.50 0.34
N PRO A 71 -2.40 0.18 -0.69
CA PRO A 71 -1.80 1.17 -1.58
C PRO A 71 -2.90 1.96 -2.30
N LEU A 72 -2.82 3.28 -2.19
CA LEU A 72 -3.73 4.23 -2.81
C LEU A 72 -2.92 5.25 -3.61
N THR A 73 -3.40 5.54 -4.82
CA THR A 73 -2.97 6.72 -5.57
C THR A 73 -4.10 7.74 -5.67
N TYR A 74 -3.74 9.01 -5.56
CA TYR A 74 -4.67 10.14 -5.64
C TYR A 74 -4.30 11.03 -6.81
N ARG A 75 -5.18 11.08 -7.81
CA ARG A 75 -4.96 11.85 -9.05
C ARG A 75 -5.92 13.04 -9.14
N GLY A 76 -5.48 14.11 -9.81
CA GLY A 76 -6.29 15.30 -10.09
C GLY A 76 -7.20 15.16 -11.33
N ALA A 77 -7.12 14.04 -12.04
CA ALA A 77 -7.97 13.68 -13.17
C ALA A 77 -8.13 12.14 -13.22
N PRO A 78 -9.14 11.61 -13.94
CA PRO A 78 -9.25 10.18 -14.19
C PRO A 78 -7.98 9.61 -14.84
N LEU A 79 -7.66 8.36 -14.54
CA LEU A 79 -6.63 7.56 -15.20
C LEU A 79 -7.28 6.63 -16.21
N ASP A 80 -7.00 6.87 -17.50
CA ASP A 80 -7.54 6.07 -18.60
C ASP A 80 -7.10 4.61 -18.51
N GLY A 81 -8.04 3.68 -18.66
CA GLY A 81 -7.77 2.24 -18.65
C GLY A 81 -7.58 1.64 -17.25
N ALA A 82 -7.80 2.43 -16.19
CA ALA A 82 -7.74 1.99 -14.79
C ALA A 82 -9.11 2.04 -14.09
N GLU A 83 -10.21 2.06 -14.84
CA GLU A 83 -11.57 2.17 -14.30
C GLU A 83 -11.91 1.01 -13.35
N HIS A 84 -11.41 -0.19 -13.63
CA HIS A 84 -11.58 -1.38 -12.78
C HIS A 84 -10.87 -1.27 -11.42
N ALA A 85 -9.90 -0.35 -11.32
CA ALA A 85 -9.12 -0.09 -10.12
C ALA A 85 -9.59 1.15 -9.35
N LEU A 86 -10.62 1.85 -9.84
CA LEU A 86 -11.15 3.02 -9.15
C LEU A 86 -11.78 2.60 -7.81
N VAL A 87 -11.23 3.11 -6.72
CA VAL A 87 -11.78 2.96 -5.36
C VAL A 87 -12.93 3.95 -5.18
N GLY A 88 -12.79 5.16 -5.70
CA GLY A 88 -13.85 6.17 -5.73
C GLY A 88 -13.32 7.57 -6.00
N THR A 89 -14.21 8.56 -5.94
CA THR A 89 -13.83 9.98 -6.03
C THR A 89 -14.13 10.69 -4.72
N MET A 90 -13.30 11.66 -4.34
CA MET A 90 -13.49 12.50 -3.16
C MET A 90 -13.23 13.97 -3.47
N GLU A 91 -13.88 14.87 -2.76
CA GLU A 91 -13.56 16.30 -2.73
C GLU A 91 -12.53 16.56 -1.64
N HIS A 92 -11.42 17.18 -2.01
CA HIS A 92 -10.35 17.59 -1.10
C HIS A 92 -10.39 19.11 -0.92
N GLY A 93 -10.52 19.61 0.31
CA GLY A 93 -10.79 21.03 0.57
C GLY A 93 -9.79 22.03 -0.03
N VAL A 94 -8.51 21.63 -0.21
CA VAL A 94 -7.48 22.44 -0.88
C VAL A 94 -7.29 22.08 -2.36
N LEU A 95 -7.27 20.79 -2.67
CA LEU A 95 -6.84 20.25 -3.95
C LEU A 95 -8.00 20.00 -4.93
N GLY A 96 -9.25 20.25 -4.53
CA GLY A 96 -10.45 19.96 -5.31
C GLY A 96 -10.73 18.47 -5.46
N ARG A 97 -11.46 18.09 -6.49
CA ARG A 97 -11.81 16.70 -6.77
C ARG A 97 -10.59 15.81 -6.99
N ARG A 98 -10.62 14.63 -6.40
CA ARG A 98 -9.57 13.61 -6.49
C ARG A 98 -10.16 12.25 -6.83
N TRP A 99 -9.44 11.51 -7.67
CA TRP A 99 -9.72 10.13 -8.01
C TRP A 99 -8.77 9.24 -7.22
N ALA A 100 -9.33 8.36 -6.38
CA ALA A 100 -8.59 7.38 -5.61
C ALA A 100 -8.61 6.04 -6.35
N TYR A 101 -7.43 5.49 -6.61
CA TYR A 101 -7.26 4.19 -7.25
C TYR A 101 -6.59 3.22 -6.30
N ASP A 102 -6.84 1.94 -6.52
CA ASP A 102 -5.99 0.88 -6.01
C ASP A 102 -4.63 1.01 -6.69
N GLY A 103 -3.64 1.46 -5.92
CA GLY A 103 -2.40 1.92 -6.50
C GLY A 103 -1.57 0.81 -7.12
N CYS A 104 -1.86 -0.47 -6.87
CA CYS A 104 -1.25 -1.59 -7.61
C CYS A 104 -1.51 -1.54 -9.12
N HIS A 105 -2.58 -0.87 -9.56
CA HIS A 105 -2.90 -0.66 -10.98
C HIS A 105 -2.47 0.72 -11.51
N ASP A 106 -1.82 1.53 -10.68
CA ASP A 106 -1.31 2.84 -11.07
C ASP A 106 0.17 2.74 -11.47
N PRO A 107 0.57 3.17 -12.69
CA PRO A 107 1.95 3.04 -13.15
C PRO A 107 2.95 3.81 -12.28
N VAL A 108 2.53 4.88 -11.61
CA VAL A 108 3.42 5.66 -10.73
C VAL A 108 3.75 4.84 -9.48
N LEU A 109 2.76 4.25 -8.81
CA LEU A 109 3.03 3.40 -7.65
C LEU A 109 3.75 2.12 -8.05
N ALA A 110 3.37 1.50 -9.17
CA ALA A 110 4.05 0.31 -9.70
C ALA A 110 5.55 0.54 -9.97
N ALA A 111 5.95 1.77 -10.30
CA ALA A 111 7.35 2.17 -10.41
C ALA A 111 8.01 2.53 -9.06
N GLN A 112 7.25 3.11 -8.13
CA GLN A 112 7.77 3.58 -6.83
C GLN A 112 7.95 2.47 -5.80
N LEU A 113 7.09 1.44 -5.76
CA LEU A 113 7.22 0.33 -4.82
C LEU A 113 8.54 -0.47 -4.99
N PRO A 114 8.95 -0.91 -6.20
CA PRO A 114 10.27 -1.53 -6.36
C PRO A 114 11.42 -0.57 -6.08
N ALA A 115 11.26 0.73 -6.39
CA ALA A 115 12.23 1.76 -6.03
C ALA A 115 12.43 1.86 -4.51
N LEU A 116 11.37 1.65 -3.73
CA LEU A 116 11.45 1.60 -2.27
C LEU A 116 12.22 0.36 -1.81
N VAL A 117 11.91 -0.82 -2.36
CA VAL A 117 12.63 -2.08 -2.05
C VAL A 117 14.13 -1.93 -2.30
N GLU A 118 14.51 -1.37 -3.44
CA GLU A 118 15.89 -1.10 -3.85
C GLU A 118 16.55 0.06 -3.08
N GLY A 119 15.79 0.80 -2.26
CA GLY A 119 16.28 1.94 -1.49
C GLY A 119 16.56 3.20 -2.29
N ARG A 120 16.12 3.27 -3.55
CA ARG A 120 16.21 4.48 -4.41
C ARG A 120 15.28 5.60 -3.97
N VAL A 121 14.16 5.24 -3.35
CA VAL A 121 13.26 6.20 -2.69
C VAL A 121 13.09 5.84 -1.21
N ARG A 122 12.53 6.77 -0.45
CA ARG A 122 12.32 6.62 1.00
C ARG A 122 10.83 6.69 1.31
N ALA A 123 10.42 5.90 2.28
CA ALA A 123 9.12 6.05 2.91
C ALA A 123 9.08 7.39 3.65
N GLN A 124 8.00 8.13 3.47
CA GLN A 124 7.71 9.38 4.16
C GLN A 124 6.61 9.14 5.21
N ASP A 125 6.67 9.91 6.29
CA ASP A 125 5.67 9.93 7.34
C ASP A 125 4.30 10.28 6.74
N GLN A 126 3.29 9.54 7.18
CA GLN A 126 1.94 9.68 6.63
C GLN A 126 1.17 10.89 7.16
N ASN A 127 1.67 11.58 8.18
CA ASN A 127 1.02 12.70 8.86
C ASN A 127 1.83 14.01 8.78
N THR A 128 3.13 13.92 8.50
CA THR A 128 4.07 15.05 8.49
C THR A 128 4.79 15.14 7.15
N SER A 129 4.69 16.29 6.48
CA SER A 129 5.41 16.53 5.22
C SER A 129 6.92 16.51 5.44
N ASP A 130 7.66 16.04 4.45
CA ASP A 130 9.13 16.07 4.39
C ASP A 130 9.86 15.35 5.53
N LEU A 131 9.16 14.47 6.25
CA LEU A 131 9.71 13.66 7.32
C LEU A 131 9.83 12.20 6.87
N PRO A 132 11.03 11.60 6.82
CA PRO A 132 11.15 10.17 6.55
C PRO A 132 10.50 9.31 7.63
N ASP A 133 9.76 8.28 7.20
CA ASP A 133 9.23 7.26 8.10
C ASP A 133 10.39 6.33 8.53
N ARG A 134 10.64 6.25 9.83
CA ARG A 134 11.73 5.45 10.41
C ARG A 134 11.32 4.02 10.78
N GLU A 135 10.02 3.73 10.79
CA GLU A 135 9.50 2.41 11.09
C GLU A 135 9.43 1.53 9.83
N VAL A 136 9.30 2.15 8.65
CA VAL A 136 9.39 1.42 7.39
C VAL A 136 10.83 1.00 7.11
N THR A 137 11.07 -0.30 7.05
CA THR A 137 12.37 -0.90 6.74
C THR A 137 12.33 -1.58 5.38
N ARG A 138 13.50 -1.69 4.74
CA ARG A 138 13.69 -2.42 3.49
C ARG A 138 15.03 -3.12 3.45
N SER A 139 15.09 -4.21 2.69
CA SER A 139 16.33 -4.91 2.32
C SER A 139 16.22 -5.41 0.89
N CYS A 140 17.34 -5.46 0.17
CA CYS A 140 17.43 -6.00 -1.18
C CYS A 140 18.80 -6.67 -1.38
N THR A 141 18.80 -7.91 -1.86
CA THR A 141 19.99 -8.69 -2.23
C THR A 141 20.17 -8.59 -3.74
N GLY A 142 20.68 -7.45 -4.20
CA GLY A 142 20.89 -7.21 -5.63
C GLY A 142 21.21 -5.75 -5.89
N ASP A 143 22.22 -5.53 -6.74
CA ASP A 143 22.65 -4.18 -7.17
C ASP A 143 21.93 -3.73 -8.46
N GLY A 144 21.05 -4.58 -8.99
CA GLY A 144 20.31 -4.37 -10.22
C GLY A 144 18.98 -3.65 -10.00
N ARG A 145 18.62 -2.81 -10.96
CA ARG A 145 17.29 -2.17 -11.01
C ARG A 145 16.23 -3.22 -11.31
N ALA A 146 15.17 -3.29 -10.51
CA ALA A 146 14.07 -4.19 -10.80
C ALA A 146 13.41 -3.81 -12.14
N PRO A 147 12.90 -4.81 -12.87
CA PRO A 147 12.17 -4.60 -14.10
C PRO A 147 10.90 -3.77 -13.89
N ALA A 148 10.32 -3.28 -14.99
CA ALA A 148 9.04 -2.60 -14.94
C ALA A 148 7.92 -3.61 -14.67
N PHE A 149 7.29 -3.50 -13.51
CA PHE A 149 6.08 -4.25 -13.17
C PHE A 149 4.87 -3.61 -13.85
N SER A 150 4.06 -4.42 -14.52
CA SER A 150 2.94 -3.90 -15.35
C SER A 150 1.63 -4.64 -15.17
N VAL A 151 1.65 -5.85 -14.60
CA VAL A 151 0.45 -6.66 -14.39
C VAL A 151 0.24 -6.88 -12.90
N ALA A 152 -0.90 -6.41 -12.39
CA ALA A 152 -1.33 -6.63 -11.02
C ALA A 152 -2.42 -7.71 -10.98
N VAL A 153 -2.20 -8.77 -10.19
CA VAL A 153 -3.14 -9.88 -10.01
C VAL A 153 -3.41 -10.07 -8.52
N ASP A 154 -4.67 -9.94 -8.14
CA ASP A 154 -5.11 -10.23 -6.77
C ASP A 154 -5.30 -11.74 -6.55
N ASP A 155 -4.97 -12.20 -5.34
CA ASP A 155 -5.34 -13.50 -4.82
C ASP A 155 -6.02 -13.37 -3.44
N ARG A 156 -6.08 -14.47 -2.67
CA ARG A 156 -6.74 -14.50 -1.35
C ARG A 156 -5.97 -13.79 -0.23
N THR A 157 -4.73 -13.39 -0.47
CA THR A 157 -3.81 -12.86 0.57
C THR A 157 -3.16 -11.54 0.18
N GLY A 158 -3.10 -11.23 -1.11
CA GLY A 158 -2.32 -10.12 -1.61
C GLY A 158 -2.55 -9.79 -3.07
N THR A 159 -1.66 -8.94 -3.58
CA THR A 159 -1.56 -8.59 -5.00
C THR A 159 -0.15 -8.92 -5.47
N GLU A 160 -0.03 -9.61 -6.60
CA GLU A 160 1.25 -9.78 -7.29
C GLU A 160 1.39 -8.75 -8.39
N LEU A 161 2.45 -7.96 -8.33
CA LEU A 161 2.95 -7.20 -9.46
C LEU A 161 3.96 -8.07 -10.20
N ARG A 162 3.71 -8.33 -11.49
CA ARG A 162 4.56 -9.20 -12.32
C ARG A 162 5.32 -8.39 -13.37
N ALA A 163 6.58 -8.77 -13.55
CA ALA A 163 7.45 -8.24 -14.57
C ALA A 163 7.62 -9.23 -15.74
N PRO A 164 7.95 -8.75 -16.96
CA PRO A 164 8.10 -9.62 -18.13
C PRO A 164 9.24 -10.64 -18.04
N ASP A 165 10.25 -10.39 -17.22
CA ASP A 165 11.40 -11.27 -16.99
C ASP A 165 11.14 -12.35 -15.94
N GLY A 166 9.92 -12.41 -15.39
CA GLY A 166 9.52 -13.38 -14.38
C GLY A 166 9.66 -12.90 -12.94
N ALA A 167 10.22 -11.71 -12.69
CA ALA A 167 10.25 -11.17 -11.33
C ALA A 167 8.83 -10.88 -10.81
N VAL A 168 8.61 -11.15 -9.52
CA VAL A 168 7.33 -10.95 -8.84
C VAL A 168 7.56 -10.09 -7.60
N LEU A 169 6.79 -9.01 -7.50
CA LEU A 169 6.70 -8.19 -6.31
C LEU A 169 5.33 -8.43 -5.66
N ARG A 170 5.33 -9.23 -4.60
CA ARG A 170 4.14 -9.55 -3.82
C ARG A 170 3.89 -8.48 -2.79
N LEU A 171 2.70 -7.88 -2.83
CA LEU A 171 2.18 -7.02 -1.79
C LEU A 171 1.24 -7.82 -0.88
N HIS A 172 1.50 -7.82 0.42
CA HIS A 172 0.65 -8.47 1.41
C HIS A 172 -0.53 -7.56 1.74
N ARG A 173 -1.71 -7.87 1.21
CA ARG A 173 -2.93 -7.11 1.46
C ARG A 173 -3.54 -7.44 2.81
N VAL A 174 -3.42 -8.69 3.25
CA VAL A 174 -3.79 -9.12 4.61
C VAL A 174 -2.52 -9.21 5.44
N LEU A 175 -2.42 -8.37 6.47
CA LEU A 175 -1.22 -8.27 7.29
C LEU A 175 -1.23 -9.29 8.42
N VAL A 176 -0.10 -9.98 8.58
CA VAL A 176 0.12 -10.94 9.66
C VAL A 176 1.24 -10.38 10.54
N PRO A 177 0.97 -10.14 11.85
CA PRO A 177 2.02 -9.75 12.78
C PRO A 177 3.13 -10.81 12.85
N VAL A 178 4.38 -10.36 12.87
CA VAL A 178 5.56 -11.22 13.07
C VAL A 178 6.13 -11.02 14.49
N PRO A 179 6.82 -12.03 15.05
CA PRO A 179 7.46 -11.91 16.37
C PRO A 179 8.51 -10.79 16.45
N GLU A 180 8.88 -10.38 17.67
CA GLU A 180 9.83 -9.27 17.93
C GLU A 180 11.19 -9.38 17.24
N ALA A 181 11.62 -10.61 16.89
CA ALA A 181 12.84 -10.85 16.11
C ALA A 181 12.84 -10.14 14.73
N GLY A 182 11.68 -9.61 14.31
CA GLY A 182 11.50 -8.85 13.09
C GLY A 182 11.01 -9.71 11.93
N PRO A 183 10.56 -9.07 10.84
CA PRO A 183 10.06 -9.78 9.68
C PRO A 183 11.19 -10.53 8.99
N VAL A 184 11.08 -11.86 8.95
CA VAL A 184 11.97 -12.72 8.17
C VAL A 184 11.33 -12.93 6.80
N PRO A 185 11.97 -12.48 5.71
CA PRO A 185 11.44 -12.71 4.38
C PRO A 185 11.47 -14.21 4.03
N PRO A 186 10.55 -14.69 3.18
CA PRO A 186 10.52 -16.11 2.79
C PRO A 186 11.80 -16.51 2.04
N PRO A 187 12.18 -17.80 2.06
CA PRO A 187 13.28 -18.30 1.25
C PRO A 187 13.11 -17.93 -0.23
N GLY A 188 14.17 -17.44 -0.85
CA GLY A 188 14.17 -16.95 -2.25
C GLY A 188 13.70 -15.51 -2.43
N ALA A 189 13.45 -14.76 -1.36
CA ALA A 189 13.21 -13.33 -1.46
C ALA A 189 14.50 -12.59 -1.85
N ALA A 190 14.45 -11.85 -2.95
CA ALA A 190 15.49 -10.93 -3.38
C ALA A 190 15.38 -9.56 -2.68
N GLY A 191 14.23 -9.25 -2.07
CA GLY A 191 14.07 -8.03 -1.28
C GLY A 191 12.74 -7.97 -0.55
N HIS A 192 12.58 -7.02 0.37
CA HIS A 192 11.32 -6.79 1.07
C HIS A 192 11.18 -5.35 1.57
N VAL A 193 9.93 -5.01 1.89
CA VAL A 193 9.54 -3.84 2.68
C VAL A 193 8.73 -4.33 3.87
N ALA A 194 9.00 -3.79 5.05
CA ALA A 194 8.27 -4.05 6.27
C ALA A 194 7.91 -2.75 6.98
N GLY A 195 6.90 -2.80 7.83
CA GLY A 195 6.50 -1.67 8.66
C GLY A 195 5.66 -2.10 9.85
N GLY A 196 5.28 -1.12 10.67
CA GLY A 196 4.45 -1.32 11.85
C GLY A 196 3.06 -0.70 11.72
N TRP A 197 2.14 -1.18 12.56
CA TRP A 197 0.78 -0.66 12.67
C TRP A 197 0.23 -0.91 14.08
N ASP A 198 -0.75 -0.12 14.46
CA ASP A 198 -1.43 -0.22 15.75
C ASP A 198 -2.50 -1.31 15.71
N LEU A 199 -2.52 -2.12 16.77
CA LEU A 199 -3.60 -3.07 17.03
C LEU A 199 -4.69 -2.41 17.89
N PRO A 200 -5.93 -2.93 17.86
CA PRO A 200 -7.03 -2.36 18.64
C PRO A 200 -6.82 -2.36 20.16
N ASP A 201 -5.93 -3.19 20.68
CA ASP A 201 -5.56 -3.25 22.09
C ASP A 201 -4.50 -2.21 22.51
N GLY A 202 -4.07 -1.36 21.56
CA GLY A 202 -3.06 -0.33 21.77
C GLY A 202 -1.62 -0.83 21.64
N THR A 203 -1.39 -2.12 21.35
CA THR A 203 -0.06 -2.64 21.07
C THR A 203 0.36 -2.36 19.62
N ARG A 204 1.67 -2.38 19.36
CA ARG A 204 2.24 -2.17 18.03
C ARG A 204 2.60 -3.51 17.41
N ALA A 205 2.03 -3.82 16.25
CA ALA A 205 2.43 -4.95 15.42
C ALA A 205 3.44 -4.52 14.36
N ARG A 206 4.18 -5.49 13.82
CA ARG A 206 5.06 -5.34 12.66
C ARG A 206 4.92 -6.53 11.73
N GLY A 207 5.32 -6.37 10.47
CA GLY A 207 5.22 -7.43 9.47
C GLY A 207 5.70 -6.99 8.09
N LEU A 208 5.70 -7.95 7.16
CA LEU A 208 6.03 -7.72 5.77
C LEU A 208 4.89 -7.01 5.05
N PHE A 209 5.21 -5.93 4.34
CA PHE A 209 4.30 -5.23 3.45
C PHE A 209 4.48 -5.71 2.01
N ALA A 210 5.74 -5.86 1.56
CA ALA A 210 6.05 -6.33 0.22
C ALA A 210 7.26 -7.27 0.22
N VAL A 211 7.29 -8.21 -0.72
CA VAL A 211 8.42 -9.13 -0.96
C VAL A 211 8.69 -9.20 -2.45
N LEU A 212 9.94 -8.97 -2.84
CA LEU A 212 10.45 -9.14 -4.19
C LEU A 212 11.07 -10.53 -4.33
N SER A 213 10.71 -11.26 -5.38
CA SER A 213 11.30 -12.53 -5.78
C SER A 213 11.72 -12.45 -7.25
N THR A 214 12.94 -12.88 -7.55
CA THR A 214 13.52 -12.86 -8.91
C THR A 214 13.64 -14.24 -9.54
N ASP A 215 13.32 -15.30 -8.78
CA ASP A 215 13.31 -16.68 -9.27
C ASP A 215 11.87 -17.12 -9.54
N PRO A 216 11.55 -17.67 -10.71
CA PRO A 216 10.24 -18.27 -10.95
C PRO A 216 10.11 -19.52 -10.08
N ARG A 217 9.16 -19.51 -9.14
CA ARG A 217 8.73 -20.73 -8.45
C ARG A 217 7.96 -21.65 -9.39
#